data_AF-A0A348WH38-F1
#
_entry.id   AF-A0A348WH38-F1
#
_cell.length_a   1.000
_cell.length_b   1.000
_cell.length_c   1.000
_cell.angle_alpha   90.00
_cell.angle_beta   90.00
_cell.angle_gamma   90.00
#
_symmetry.space_group_name_H-M   'P 1'
#
loop_
_entity.id
_entity.type
_entity.pdbx_description
1 polymer ?
#
loop_
_entity_poly.entity_id
_entity_poly.type
_entity_poly.pdbx_seq_one_letter_code
_entity_poly.pdbx_strand_id
1 'polypeptide(L)'
;ALARERDSFLRLKSHPESAALRHVFFAERAAGQMPRLKDVAPGPLTQIGVIGGGTMGAGIATACLLADLPVTLIERDAAACEAGRARVTDSLDGARARGLIDADRHAALLSQLATDTDYAALAGADLVIEAVFEDMDVKHAVFAALDAHTRPDCILASNTSYLDINDIARATAQPDRVIGLHFFSPAHVMKLLELIVTDRASDRALATG
;
A
#
# COMPACT_ATOMS: atom_id res chain seq x y z
N ALA A 1 11.93 -25.71 38.80
CA ALA A 1 11.57 -25.02 37.53
C ALA A 1 11.99 -23.55 37.57
N LEU A 2 11.45 -22.72 38.47
CA LEU A 2 11.70 -21.27 38.53
C LEU A 2 13.18 -20.84 38.66
N ALA A 3 14.00 -21.59 39.40
CA ALA A 3 15.43 -21.27 39.51
C ALA A 3 16.17 -21.36 38.16
N ARG A 4 15.82 -22.35 37.33
CA ARG A 4 16.41 -22.54 35.99
C ARG A 4 15.93 -21.50 34.98
N GLU A 5 14.66 -21.11 35.08
CA GLU A 5 14.11 -20.00 34.30
C GLU A 5 14.83 -18.68 34.64
N ARG A 6 15.01 -18.36 35.93
CA ARG A 6 15.71 -17.14 36.37
C ARG A 6 17.15 -17.08 35.85
N ASP A 7 17.90 -18.17 35.96
CA ASP A 7 19.27 -18.26 35.46
C ASP A 7 19.33 -18.03 33.94
N SER A 8 18.45 -18.72 33.20
CA SER A 8 18.36 -18.58 31.75
C SER A 8 17.97 -17.17 31.33
N PHE A 9 17.02 -16.55 32.03
CA PHE A 9 16.58 -15.17 31.79
C PHE A 9 17.73 -14.17 31.98
N LEU A 10 18.46 -14.26 33.10
CA LEU A 10 19.56 -13.33 33.39
C LEU A 10 20.68 -13.45 32.36
N ARG A 11 21.01 -14.69 31.93
CA ARG A 11 22.00 -14.95 30.88
C ARG A 11 21.57 -14.39 29.52
N LEU A 12 20.32 -14.61 29.11
CA LEU A 12 19.82 -14.12 27.82
C LEU A 12 19.68 -12.60 27.81
N LYS A 13 19.22 -11.99 28.90
CA LYS A 13 18.99 -10.54 29.01
C LYS A 13 20.25 -9.72 28.73
N SER A 14 21.41 -10.20 29.19
CA SER A 14 22.71 -9.52 29.03
C SER A 14 23.40 -9.81 27.70
N HIS A 15 22.87 -10.72 26.88
CA HIS A 15 23.46 -11.10 25.60
C HIS A 15 23.30 -9.98 24.55
N PRO A 16 24.28 -9.76 23.65
CA PRO A 16 24.18 -8.75 22.59
C PRO A 16 22.93 -8.87 21.71
N GLU A 17 22.52 -10.09 21.39
CA GLU A 17 21.34 -10.41 20.59
C GLU A 17 20.05 -9.94 21.29
N SER A 18 19.98 -10.08 22.61
CA SER A 18 18.85 -9.53 23.37
C SER A 18 18.85 -8.00 23.34
N ALA A 19 20.03 -7.35 23.36
CA ALA A 19 20.11 -5.91 23.20
C ALA A 19 19.68 -5.44 21.79
N ALA A 20 20.14 -6.13 20.74
CA ALA A 20 19.75 -5.85 19.35
C ALA A 20 18.24 -6.04 19.12
N LEU A 21 17.65 -7.13 19.60
CA LEU A 21 16.21 -7.37 19.47
C LEU A 21 15.36 -6.34 20.23
N ARG A 22 15.82 -5.87 21.40
CA ARG A 22 15.16 -4.75 22.09
C ARG A 22 15.26 -3.45 21.30
N HIS A 23 16.40 -3.19 20.64
CA HIS A 23 16.54 -2.03 19.76
C HIS A 23 15.56 -2.09 18.58
N VAL A 24 15.50 -3.22 17.86
CA VAL A 24 14.53 -3.44 16.78
C VAL A 24 13.10 -3.24 17.29
N PHE A 25 12.75 -3.79 18.45
CA PHE A 25 11.44 -3.60 19.06
C PHE A 25 11.07 -2.12 19.25
N PHE A 26 12.01 -1.28 19.72
CA PHE A 26 11.75 0.16 19.86
C PHE A 26 11.75 0.90 18.51
N ALA A 27 12.60 0.49 17.58
CA ALA A 27 12.65 1.05 16.23
C ALA A 27 11.35 0.80 15.46
N GLU A 28 10.80 -0.43 15.51
CA GLU A 28 9.52 -0.77 14.90
C GLU A 28 8.36 0.08 15.44
N ARG A 29 8.36 0.35 16.76
CA ARG A 29 7.33 1.21 17.38
C ARG A 29 7.48 2.68 17.00
N ALA A 30 8.69 3.11 16.68
CA ALA A 30 8.99 4.48 16.26
C ALA A 30 8.78 4.69 14.75
N ALA A 31 8.87 3.63 13.93
CA ALA A 31 8.83 3.73 12.47
C ALA A 31 7.55 4.38 11.92
N GLY A 32 6.41 4.18 12.57
CA GLY A 32 5.13 4.83 12.21
C GLY A 32 4.95 6.24 12.78
N GLN A 33 5.94 6.79 13.50
CA GLN A 33 5.85 8.11 14.12
C GLN A 33 6.62 9.13 13.29
N MET A 34 5.89 9.98 12.57
CA MET A 34 6.45 11.16 11.90
C MET A 34 6.10 12.42 12.69
N PRO A 35 7.06 13.05 13.40
CA PRO A 35 6.79 14.25 14.19
C PRO A 35 6.13 15.39 13.39
N ARG A 36 6.46 15.50 12.09
CA ARG A 36 5.86 16.46 11.14
C ARG A 36 4.34 16.30 11.01
N LEU A 37 3.80 15.11 11.25
CA LEU A 37 2.39 14.78 11.01
C LEU A 37 1.56 14.71 12.30
N LYS A 38 2.15 15.00 13.47
CA LYS A 38 1.53 14.78 14.78
C LYS A 38 0.14 15.41 14.94
N ASP A 39 -0.04 16.63 14.42
CA ASP A 39 -1.27 17.41 14.55
C ASP A 39 -2.02 17.53 13.20
N VAL A 40 -1.68 16.68 12.23
CA VAL A 40 -2.26 16.67 10.89
C VAL A 40 -3.26 15.53 10.81
N ALA A 41 -4.54 15.85 10.60
CA ALA A 41 -5.58 14.84 10.47
C ALA A 41 -5.53 14.18 9.08
N PRO A 42 -5.54 12.84 8.99
CA PRO A 42 -5.66 12.14 7.72
C PRO A 42 -7.02 12.39 7.08
N GLY A 43 -7.06 12.35 5.75
CA GLY A 43 -8.29 12.25 4.98
C GLY A 43 -8.96 10.88 5.15
N PRO A 44 -10.24 10.77 4.77
CA PRO A 44 -10.93 9.48 4.77
C PRO A 44 -10.36 8.57 3.66
N LEU A 45 -10.36 7.26 3.90
CA LEU A 45 -10.06 6.23 2.90
C LEU A 45 -11.28 5.32 2.76
N THR A 46 -12.15 5.66 1.81
CA THR A 46 -13.39 4.95 1.51
C THR A 46 -13.33 4.17 0.19
N GLN A 47 -12.49 4.61 -0.75
CA GLN A 47 -12.24 3.92 -2.01
C GLN A 47 -10.76 4.04 -2.41
N ILE A 48 -10.15 2.91 -2.72
CA ILE A 48 -8.76 2.80 -3.18
C ILE A 48 -8.72 2.45 -4.66
N GLY A 49 -7.90 3.16 -5.43
CA GLY A 49 -7.52 2.75 -6.78
C GLY A 49 -6.19 1.99 -6.77
N VAL A 50 -6.07 0.96 -7.60
CA VAL A 50 -4.76 0.33 -7.88
C VAL A 50 -4.57 0.27 -9.39
N ILE A 51 -3.42 0.73 -9.89
CA ILE A 51 -3.12 0.70 -11.32
C ILE A 51 -2.15 -0.44 -11.61
N GLY A 52 -2.58 -1.39 -12.45
CA GLY A 52 -1.85 -2.60 -12.81
C GLY A 52 -2.16 -3.76 -11.86
N GLY A 53 -2.75 -4.83 -12.38
CA GLY A 53 -3.12 -6.07 -11.70
C GLY A 53 -2.07 -7.18 -11.80
N GLY A 54 -0.81 -6.82 -12.03
CA GLY A 54 0.34 -7.73 -11.95
C GLY A 54 0.60 -8.22 -10.52
N THR A 55 1.76 -8.82 -10.28
CA THR A 55 2.09 -9.39 -8.96
C THR A 55 1.99 -8.38 -7.81
N MET A 56 2.58 -7.20 -7.98
CA MET A 56 2.56 -6.17 -6.93
C MET A 56 1.17 -5.58 -6.75
N GLY A 57 0.52 -5.11 -7.81
CA GLY A 57 -0.79 -4.49 -7.68
C GLY A 57 -1.89 -5.44 -7.21
N ALA A 58 -1.89 -6.72 -7.61
CA ALA A 58 -2.80 -7.70 -7.02
C ALA A 58 -2.50 -7.92 -5.51
N GLY A 59 -1.23 -7.92 -5.12
CA GLY A 59 -0.83 -7.99 -3.72
C GLY A 59 -1.28 -6.77 -2.91
N ILE A 60 -1.12 -5.56 -3.46
CA ILE A 60 -1.55 -4.30 -2.84
C ILE A 60 -3.08 -4.27 -2.72
N ALA A 61 -3.80 -4.59 -3.80
CA ALA A 61 -5.26 -4.71 -3.77
C ALA A 61 -5.72 -5.69 -2.69
N THR A 62 -5.07 -6.86 -2.58
CA THR A 62 -5.36 -7.84 -1.52
C THR A 62 -5.11 -7.26 -0.13
N ALA A 63 -4.00 -6.53 0.08
CA ALA A 63 -3.68 -5.90 1.36
C ALA A 63 -4.74 -4.87 1.78
N CYS A 64 -5.17 -4.02 0.85
CA CYS A 64 -6.23 -3.03 1.06
C CYS A 64 -7.57 -3.71 1.39
N LEU A 65 -7.98 -4.72 0.63
CA LEU A 65 -9.22 -5.46 0.89
C LEU A 65 -9.21 -6.11 2.27
N LEU A 66 -8.12 -6.79 2.65
CA LEU A 66 -8.01 -7.40 3.99
C LEU A 66 -8.16 -6.37 5.12
N ALA A 67 -7.85 -5.10 4.84
CA ALA A 67 -8.02 -3.96 5.74
C ALA A 67 -9.38 -3.24 5.62
N ASP A 68 -10.40 -3.85 4.98
CA ASP A 68 -11.74 -3.25 4.77
C ASP A 68 -11.78 -2.02 3.87
N LEU A 69 -10.79 -1.89 2.97
CA LEU A 69 -10.76 -0.80 2.00
C LEU A 69 -11.22 -1.32 0.62
N PRO A 70 -12.37 -0.85 0.09
CA PRO A 70 -12.82 -1.18 -1.25
C PRO A 70 -11.81 -0.79 -2.32
N VAL A 71 -11.60 -1.66 -3.31
CA VAL A 71 -10.57 -1.47 -4.35
C VAL A 71 -11.19 -1.47 -5.74
N THR A 72 -10.83 -0.46 -6.53
CA THR A 72 -10.99 -0.46 -7.99
C THR A 72 -9.63 -0.69 -8.64
N LEU A 73 -9.45 -1.84 -9.28
CA LEU A 73 -8.23 -2.19 -10.00
C LEU A 73 -8.35 -1.81 -11.48
N ILE A 74 -7.47 -0.92 -11.94
CA ILE A 74 -7.41 -0.51 -13.35
C ILE A 74 -6.36 -1.33 -14.10
N GLU A 75 -6.76 -1.86 -15.25
CA GLU A 75 -5.90 -2.61 -16.16
C GLU A 75 -6.07 -2.15 -17.60
N ARG A 76 -5.13 -2.55 -18.47
CA ARG A 76 -5.07 -2.03 -19.85
C ARG A 76 -6.20 -2.54 -20.76
N ASP A 77 -6.72 -3.72 -20.46
CA ASP A 77 -7.77 -4.37 -21.24
C ASP A 77 -8.56 -5.37 -20.36
N ALA A 78 -9.70 -5.83 -20.87
CA ALA A 78 -10.60 -6.72 -20.14
C ALA A 78 -9.96 -8.07 -19.76
N ALA A 79 -9.04 -8.59 -20.57
CA ALA A 79 -8.37 -9.85 -20.27
C ALA A 79 -7.36 -9.65 -19.12
N ALA A 80 -6.67 -8.52 -19.10
CA ALA A 80 -5.80 -8.12 -18.00
C ALA A 80 -6.60 -7.85 -16.71
N CYS A 81 -7.79 -7.23 -16.80
CA CYS A 81 -8.72 -7.08 -15.67
C CYS A 81 -9.09 -8.44 -15.06
N GLU A 82 -9.47 -9.42 -15.90
CA GLU A 82 -9.83 -10.76 -15.42
C GLU A 82 -8.63 -11.44 -14.75
N ALA A 83 -7.44 -11.34 -15.35
CA ALA A 83 -6.23 -11.90 -14.79
C ALA A 83 -5.85 -11.25 -13.44
N GLY A 84 -6.00 -9.92 -13.33
CA GLY A 84 -5.79 -9.18 -12.09
C GLY A 84 -6.76 -9.61 -11.00
N ARG A 85 -8.06 -9.68 -11.32
CA ARG A 85 -9.10 -10.17 -10.40
C ARG A 85 -8.80 -11.60 -9.93
N ALA A 86 -8.44 -12.49 -10.84
CA ALA A 86 -8.09 -13.87 -10.52
C ALA A 86 -6.93 -13.95 -9.50
N ARG A 87 -5.86 -13.17 -9.68
CA ARG A 87 -4.72 -13.14 -8.74
C ARG A 87 -5.11 -12.65 -7.34
N VAL A 88 -5.99 -11.66 -7.25
CA VAL A 88 -6.53 -11.17 -5.96
C VAL A 88 -7.37 -12.26 -5.31
N THR A 89 -8.28 -12.88 -6.07
CA THR A 89 -9.10 -14.02 -5.60
C THR A 89 -8.24 -15.16 -5.08
N ASP A 90 -7.21 -15.58 -5.83
CA ASP A 90 -6.28 -16.65 -5.43
C ASP A 90 -5.57 -16.30 -4.11
N SER A 91 -5.20 -15.04 -3.91
CA SER A 91 -4.55 -14.58 -2.68
C SER A 91 -5.50 -14.62 -1.48
N LEU A 92 -6.76 -14.23 -1.67
CA LEU A 92 -7.81 -14.33 -0.64
C LEU A 92 -8.19 -15.79 -0.35
N ASP A 93 -8.27 -16.64 -1.37
CA ASP A 93 -8.45 -18.08 -1.21
C ASP A 93 -7.32 -18.70 -0.38
N GLY A 94 -6.08 -18.28 -0.64
CA GLY A 94 -4.91 -18.66 0.16
C GLY A 94 -4.97 -18.17 1.61
N ALA A 95 -5.55 -17.00 1.87
CA ALA A 95 -5.80 -16.52 3.23
C ALA A 95 -6.88 -17.35 3.94
N ARG A 96 -7.97 -17.68 3.25
CA ARG A 96 -9.05 -18.54 3.75
C ARG A 96 -8.54 -19.95 4.06
N ALA A 97 -7.78 -20.57 3.14
CA ALA A 97 -7.22 -21.90 3.32
C ALA A 97 -6.27 -21.99 4.54
N ARG A 98 -5.59 -20.88 4.88
CA ARG A 98 -4.76 -20.75 6.09
C ARG A 98 -5.54 -20.41 7.36
N GLY A 99 -6.86 -20.26 7.27
CA GLY A 99 -7.73 -19.90 8.40
C GLY A 99 -7.59 -18.45 8.87
N LEU A 100 -7.06 -17.55 8.04
CA LEU A 100 -6.92 -16.13 8.39
C LEU A 100 -8.26 -15.37 8.25
N ILE A 101 -9.13 -15.85 7.36
CA ILE A 101 -10.49 -15.33 7.12
C ILE A 101 -11.45 -16.51 6.93
N ASP A 102 -12.72 -16.32 7.27
CA ASP A 102 -13.78 -17.30 7.03
C ASP A 102 -14.46 -17.11 5.65
N ALA A 103 -15.47 -17.93 5.36
CA ALA A 103 -16.16 -17.91 4.08
C ALA A 103 -16.99 -16.63 3.85
N ASP A 104 -17.64 -16.12 4.90
CA ASP A 104 -18.47 -14.92 4.82
C ASP A 104 -17.59 -13.69 4.61
N ARG A 105 -16.47 -13.60 5.35
CA ARG A 105 -15.45 -12.57 5.15
C ARG A 105 -14.86 -12.64 3.74
N HIS A 106 -14.50 -13.82 3.27
CA HIS A 106 -13.97 -14.00 1.92
C HIS A 106 -14.93 -13.47 0.84
N ALA A 107 -16.22 -13.81 0.93
CA ALA A 107 -17.24 -13.31 0.00
C ALA A 107 -17.41 -11.79 0.09
N ALA A 108 -17.40 -11.22 1.31
CA ALA A 108 -17.51 -9.78 1.53
C ALA A 108 -16.30 -9.00 1.02
N LEU A 109 -15.10 -9.58 1.03
CA LEU A 109 -13.91 -8.95 0.46
C LEU A 109 -13.95 -8.97 -1.08
N LEU A 110 -14.38 -10.08 -1.68
CA LEU A 110 -14.51 -10.17 -3.12
C LEU A 110 -15.58 -9.22 -3.68
N SER A 111 -16.67 -8.97 -2.94
CA SER A 111 -17.68 -8.00 -3.37
C SER A 111 -17.21 -6.53 -3.32
N GLN A 112 -16.11 -6.26 -2.62
CA GLN A 112 -15.48 -4.93 -2.53
C GLN A 112 -14.40 -4.72 -3.60
N LEU A 113 -14.11 -5.73 -4.43
CA LEU A 113 -13.18 -5.63 -5.54
C LEU A 113 -13.94 -5.36 -6.85
N ALA A 114 -13.64 -4.22 -7.46
CA ALA A 114 -14.04 -3.90 -8.82
C ALA A 114 -12.81 -3.89 -9.75
N THR A 115 -13.03 -4.18 -11.03
CA THR A 115 -12.02 -4.00 -12.08
C THR A 115 -12.59 -3.16 -13.20
N ASP A 116 -11.76 -2.30 -13.79
CA ASP A 116 -12.14 -1.47 -14.94
C ASP A 116 -10.92 -1.23 -15.83
N THR A 117 -11.15 -0.78 -17.06
CA THR A 117 -10.12 -0.31 -17.98
C THR A 117 -10.06 1.20 -18.09
N ASP A 118 -11.09 1.90 -17.61
CA ASP A 118 -11.20 3.36 -17.67
C ASP A 118 -10.84 4.01 -16.33
N TYR A 119 -9.97 5.02 -16.38
CA TYR A 119 -9.59 5.83 -15.23
C TYR A 119 -10.77 6.64 -14.67
N ALA A 120 -11.84 6.87 -15.44
CA ALA A 120 -13.06 7.50 -14.96
C ALA A 120 -13.70 6.76 -13.77
N ALA A 121 -13.47 5.44 -13.64
CA ALA A 121 -13.92 4.66 -12.49
C ALA A 121 -13.26 5.10 -11.16
N LEU A 122 -12.17 5.87 -11.22
CA LEU A 122 -11.42 6.41 -10.08
C LEU A 122 -11.85 7.81 -9.65
N ALA A 123 -12.89 8.40 -10.25
CA ALA A 123 -13.40 9.70 -9.83
C ALA A 123 -13.83 9.74 -8.35
N GLY A 124 -14.18 8.58 -7.79
CA GLY A 124 -14.52 8.37 -6.39
C GLY A 124 -13.34 8.11 -5.44
N ALA A 125 -12.15 7.82 -5.96
CA ALA A 125 -11.02 7.34 -5.15
C ALA A 125 -10.46 8.42 -4.20
N ASP A 126 -10.05 7.99 -3.01
CA ASP A 126 -9.37 8.84 -2.02
C ASP A 126 -7.84 8.67 -2.10
N LEU A 127 -7.38 7.49 -2.48
CA LEU A 127 -5.97 7.15 -2.71
C LEU A 127 -5.87 6.22 -3.92
N VAL A 128 -4.95 6.50 -4.83
CA VAL A 128 -4.61 5.62 -5.95
C VAL A 128 -3.15 5.21 -5.86
N ILE A 129 -2.86 3.91 -5.96
CA ILE A 129 -1.51 3.34 -5.90
C ILE A 129 -1.15 2.76 -7.26
N GLU A 130 -0.14 3.33 -7.90
CA GLU A 130 0.40 2.90 -9.18
C GLU A 130 1.42 1.77 -9.00
N ALA A 131 1.21 0.65 -9.69
CA ALA A 131 2.08 -0.53 -9.71
C ALA A 131 2.22 -1.12 -11.13
N VAL A 132 2.41 -0.24 -12.13
CA VAL A 132 2.67 -0.59 -13.53
C VAL A 132 4.17 -0.83 -13.76
N PHE A 133 4.54 -1.04 -15.04
CA PHE A 133 5.94 -1.27 -15.42
C PHE A 133 6.87 -0.13 -14.96
N GLU A 134 8.09 -0.53 -14.61
CA GLU A 134 9.12 0.36 -14.09
C GLU A 134 9.79 1.15 -15.23
N ASP A 135 9.02 2.05 -15.85
CA ASP A 135 9.43 2.93 -16.94
C ASP A 135 8.89 4.34 -16.71
N MET A 136 9.74 5.36 -16.88
CA MET A 136 9.38 6.74 -16.55
C MET A 136 8.30 7.31 -17.47
N ASP A 137 8.35 7.01 -18.78
CA ASP A 137 7.36 7.50 -19.74
C ASP A 137 5.99 6.88 -19.47
N VAL A 138 5.98 5.58 -19.14
CA VAL A 138 4.75 4.90 -18.72
C VAL A 138 4.18 5.53 -17.45
N LYS A 139 5.00 5.78 -16.42
CA LYS A 139 4.53 6.38 -15.16
C LYS A 139 4.07 7.82 -15.36
N HIS A 140 4.76 8.63 -16.18
CA HIS A 140 4.29 9.98 -16.54
C HIS A 140 2.92 9.94 -17.21
N ALA A 141 2.69 9.04 -18.17
CA ALA A 141 1.40 8.90 -18.82
C ALA A 141 0.29 8.50 -17.83
N VAL A 142 0.58 7.55 -16.94
CA VAL A 142 -0.36 7.12 -15.89
C VAL A 142 -0.69 8.26 -14.93
N PHE A 143 0.31 8.97 -14.40
CA PHE A 143 0.09 10.05 -13.45
C PHE A 143 -0.63 11.25 -14.06
N ALA A 144 -0.36 11.58 -15.33
CA ALA A 144 -1.13 12.59 -16.06
C ALA A 144 -2.60 12.18 -16.23
N ALA A 145 -2.86 10.90 -16.54
CA ALA A 145 -4.23 10.38 -16.63
C ALA A 145 -4.93 10.39 -15.27
N LEU A 146 -4.23 9.99 -14.20
CA LEU A 146 -4.76 10.03 -12.84
C LEU A 146 -5.14 11.44 -12.41
N ASP A 147 -4.27 12.42 -12.63
CA ASP A 147 -4.53 13.81 -12.27
C ASP A 147 -5.78 14.37 -12.98
N ALA A 148 -6.05 13.92 -14.21
CA ALA A 148 -7.23 14.32 -14.98
C ALA A 148 -8.55 13.65 -14.55
N HIS A 149 -8.51 12.42 -14.02
CA HIS A 149 -9.72 11.61 -13.75
C HIS A 149 -10.06 11.46 -12.27
N THR A 150 -9.16 11.87 -11.37
CA THR A 150 -9.36 11.81 -9.92
C THR A 150 -9.64 13.21 -9.37
N ARG A 151 -10.27 13.28 -8.20
CA ARG A 151 -10.51 14.57 -7.55
C ARG A 151 -9.20 15.24 -7.12
N PRO A 152 -9.17 16.58 -7.00
CA PRO A 152 -8.00 17.30 -6.49
C PRO A 152 -7.52 16.88 -5.09
N ASP A 153 -8.38 16.26 -4.27
CA ASP A 153 -8.04 15.81 -2.93
C ASP A 153 -7.64 14.32 -2.84
N CYS A 154 -7.66 13.59 -3.95
CA CYS A 154 -7.24 12.19 -4.03
C CYS A 154 -5.71 12.09 -4.01
N ILE A 155 -5.14 11.22 -3.19
CA ILE A 155 -3.68 11.03 -3.14
C ILE A 155 -3.23 10.09 -4.26
N LEU A 156 -2.11 10.42 -4.90
CA LEU A 156 -1.52 9.61 -5.96
C LEU A 156 -0.18 9.07 -5.45
N ALA A 157 -0.06 7.76 -5.35
CA ALA A 157 1.13 7.10 -4.85
C ALA A 157 1.76 6.22 -5.93
N SER A 158 3.09 6.22 -6.02
CA SER A 158 3.82 5.23 -6.82
C SER A 158 4.43 4.15 -5.92
N ASN A 159 4.33 2.89 -6.35
CA ASN A 159 5.04 1.75 -5.76
C ASN A 159 6.44 1.53 -6.37
N THR A 160 6.95 2.47 -7.17
CA THR A 160 8.30 2.35 -7.77
C THR A 160 9.38 2.05 -6.73
N SER A 161 10.35 1.22 -7.11
CA SER A 161 11.48 0.86 -6.26
C SER A 161 12.77 1.63 -6.62
N TYR A 162 12.82 2.27 -7.80
CA TYR A 162 14.06 2.87 -8.32
C TYR A 162 13.89 4.27 -8.93
N LEU A 163 12.69 4.63 -9.41
CA LEU A 163 12.49 5.89 -10.12
C LEU A 163 12.28 7.05 -9.15
N ASP A 164 12.72 8.25 -9.57
CA ASP A 164 12.52 9.46 -8.79
C ASP A 164 11.05 9.91 -8.84
N ILE A 165 10.39 9.82 -7.69
CA ILE A 165 8.98 10.18 -7.54
C ILE A 165 8.78 11.69 -7.70
N ASN A 166 9.80 12.51 -7.47
CA ASN A 166 9.72 13.93 -7.78
C ASN A 166 9.61 14.19 -9.28
N ASP A 167 10.20 13.34 -10.13
CA ASP A 167 10.06 13.44 -11.58
C ASP A 167 8.65 13.00 -12.00
N ILE A 168 8.20 11.85 -11.48
CA ILE A 168 6.82 11.36 -11.69
C ILE A 168 5.78 12.44 -11.35
N ALA A 169 5.96 13.11 -10.21
CA ALA A 169 5.05 14.16 -9.75
C ALA A 169 4.94 15.34 -10.72
N ARG A 170 5.97 15.63 -11.53
CA ARG A 170 5.94 16.72 -12.54
C ARG A 170 4.97 16.47 -13.68
N ALA A 171 4.53 15.24 -13.87
CA ALA A 171 3.47 14.91 -14.83
C ALA A 171 2.07 15.34 -14.37
N THR A 172 1.93 15.85 -13.13
CA THR A 172 0.65 16.29 -12.55
C THR A 172 0.62 17.80 -12.37
N ALA A 173 -0.56 18.40 -12.42
CA ALA A 173 -0.77 19.81 -12.11
C ALA A 173 -0.66 20.09 -10.60
N GLN A 174 -1.00 19.09 -9.76
CA GLN A 174 -0.95 19.16 -8.30
C GLN A 174 0.00 18.09 -7.74
N PRO A 175 1.32 18.32 -7.72
CA PRO A 175 2.27 17.34 -7.21
C PRO A 175 2.33 17.24 -5.68
N ASP A 176 1.66 18.13 -4.94
CA ASP A 176 1.59 18.10 -3.47
C ASP A 176 0.71 16.97 -2.90
N ARG A 177 -0.06 16.31 -3.77
CA ARG A 177 -0.80 15.07 -3.51
C ARG A 177 -0.07 13.82 -4.03
N VAL A 178 1.16 13.96 -4.56
CA VAL A 178 1.96 12.85 -5.08
C VAL A 178 3.02 12.40 -4.05
N ILE A 179 3.00 11.12 -3.72
CA ILE A 179 3.88 10.48 -2.73
C ILE A 179 4.40 9.14 -3.25
N GLY A 180 5.33 8.50 -2.54
CA GLY A 180 5.66 7.09 -2.77
C GLY A 180 5.13 6.20 -1.66
N LEU A 181 4.55 5.07 -2.07
CA LEU A 181 4.16 3.98 -1.19
C LEU A 181 4.80 2.70 -1.71
N HIS A 182 6.03 2.45 -1.28
CA HIS A 182 6.82 1.31 -1.75
C HIS A 182 6.54 0.07 -0.88
N PHE A 183 5.69 -0.81 -1.40
CA PHE A 183 5.35 -2.09 -0.81
C PHE A 183 6.42 -3.13 -1.12
N PHE A 184 6.61 -4.07 -0.21
CA PHE A 184 7.52 -5.19 -0.37
C PHE A 184 6.77 -6.46 -0.78
N SER A 185 7.28 -7.18 -1.78
CA SER A 185 6.64 -8.42 -2.24
C SER A 185 6.84 -9.58 -1.25
N PRO A 186 5.78 -10.37 -0.95
CA PRO A 186 4.38 -10.17 -1.32
C PRO A 186 3.69 -9.10 -0.45
N ALA A 187 3.05 -8.11 -1.08
CA ALA A 187 2.54 -6.91 -0.39
C ALA A 187 1.50 -7.20 0.72
N HIS A 188 0.68 -8.24 0.58
CA HIS A 188 -0.31 -8.65 1.58
C HIS A 188 0.28 -9.50 2.73
N VAL A 189 1.58 -9.79 2.71
CA VAL A 189 2.29 -10.57 3.72
C VAL A 189 3.32 -9.73 4.46
N MET A 190 4.04 -8.87 3.73
CA MET A 190 5.10 -8.04 4.29
C MET A 190 4.52 -6.90 5.12
N LYS A 191 5.15 -6.60 6.26
CA LYS A 191 4.73 -5.52 7.16
C LYS A 191 5.34 -4.16 6.84
N LEU A 192 6.48 -4.15 6.15
CA LEU A 192 7.19 -2.92 5.83
C LEU A 192 6.52 -2.24 4.63
N LEU A 193 6.28 -0.94 4.80
CA LEU A 193 5.87 -0.01 3.75
C LEU A 193 6.80 1.20 3.88
N GLU A 194 7.49 1.54 2.80
CA GLU A 194 8.30 2.74 2.74
C GLU A 194 7.43 3.90 2.21
N LEU A 195 7.21 4.91 3.05
CA LEU A 195 6.61 6.18 2.65
C LEU A 195 7.72 7.11 2.14
N ILE A 196 7.74 7.37 0.83
CA ILE A 196 8.69 8.27 0.22
C ILE A 196 8.09 9.67 0.15
N VAL A 197 8.73 10.60 0.85
CA VAL A 197 8.33 12.00 0.91
C VAL A 197 8.91 12.74 -0.29
N THR A 198 8.04 13.20 -1.20
CA THR A 198 8.44 14.08 -2.31
C THR A 198 8.65 15.51 -1.81
N ASP A 199 9.36 16.33 -2.59
CA ASP A 199 9.70 17.72 -2.25
C ASP A 199 8.46 18.59 -2.03
N ARG A 200 7.36 18.27 -2.74
CA ARG A 200 6.12 19.05 -2.72
C ARG A 200 5.01 18.40 -1.89
N ALA A 201 5.19 17.16 -1.43
CA ALA A 201 4.17 16.43 -0.68
C ALA A 201 3.63 17.27 0.49
N SER A 202 2.31 17.45 0.48
CA SER A 202 1.58 18.07 1.58
C SER A 202 1.56 17.16 2.78
N ASP A 203 1.51 17.74 3.98
CA ASP A 203 1.42 16.96 5.22
C ASP A 203 0.13 16.12 5.25
N ARG A 204 -0.96 16.62 4.64
CA ARG A 204 -2.21 15.87 4.53
C ARG A 204 -2.04 14.62 3.67
N ALA A 205 -1.32 14.70 2.54
CA ALA A 205 -1.04 13.54 1.71
C ALA A 205 -0.28 12.47 2.51
N LEU A 206 0.83 12.86 3.15
CA LEU A 206 1.67 11.99 3.97
C LEU A 206 0.96 11.41 5.20
N ALA A 207 0.01 12.16 5.78
CA ALA A 207 -0.76 11.69 6.94
C ALA A 207 -1.81 10.64 6.55
N THR A 208 -2.33 10.71 5.33
CA THR A 208 -3.44 9.88 4.86
C THR A 208 -2.97 8.60 4.18
N GLY A 209 -1.95 8.71 3.34
CA GLY A 209 -1.32 7.61 2.61
C GLY A 209 0.16 7.61 2.88
#